data_AF-A0A2V7RGN7-F1
#
_entry.id   AF-A0A2V7RGN7-F1
#
_cell.length_a   1.000
_cell.length_b   1.000
_cell.length_c   1.000
_cell.angle_alpha   90.00
_cell.angle_beta   90.00
_cell.angle_gamma   90.00
#
_symmetry.space_group_name_H-M   'P 1'
#
loop_
_entity.id
_entity.type
_entity.pdbx_description
1 polymer ?
#
loop_
_entity_poly.entity_id
_entity_poly.type
_entity_poly.pdbx_seq_one_letter_code
_entity_poly.pdbx_strand_id
1 'polypeptide(L)'
;VAINRYGMRLPMKAFFGVTGALLYYMAFVFAGQGVKDLQEAGLVGLTVLEGWPRWPQLGIYPTVQSLALQGVLVVLLVFGLAWSRLRRSPPRA
;
A
#
# COMPACT_ATOMS: atom_id res chain seq x y z
N VAL A 1 16.52 -0.89 36.97
CA VAL A 1 17.29 0.36 36.66
C VAL A 1 17.88 0.37 35.24
N ALA A 2 18.31 -0.75 34.67
CA ALA A 2 18.87 -0.80 33.30
C ALA A 2 17.85 -0.49 32.17
N ILE A 3 16.59 -0.94 32.28
CA ILE A 3 15.53 -0.69 31.28
C ILE A 3 15.21 0.80 31.09
N ASN A 4 15.33 1.63 32.14
CA ASN A 4 15.08 3.07 31.99
C ASN A 4 16.29 3.84 31.43
N ARG A 5 17.49 3.24 31.46
CA ARG A 5 18.73 3.84 30.96
C ARG A 5 19.01 3.49 29.49
N TYR A 6 18.56 2.31 29.04
CA TYR A 6 18.66 1.84 27.66
C TYR A 6 17.31 1.74 26.94
N GLY A 7 16.22 2.09 27.62
CA GLY A 7 14.90 2.18 27.03
C GLY A 7 14.86 3.34 26.06
N MET A 8 15.38 3.12 24.85
CA MET A 8 15.11 4.00 23.72
C MET A 8 13.60 4.14 23.67
N ARG A 9 13.10 5.34 23.95
CA ARG A 9 11.70 5.67 23.79
C ARG A 9 11.38 5.38 22.33
N LEU A 10 10.77 4.23 22.08
CA LEU A 10 10.50 3.79 20.71
C LEU A 10 9.62 4.87 20.10
N PRO A 11 10.07 5.57 19.04
CA PRO A 11 9.28 6.64 18.45
C PRO A 11 8.07 5.98 17.79
N MET A 12 6.98 5.80 18.53
CA MET A 12 5.84 4.99 18.08
C MET A 12 5.29 5.50 16.75
N LYS A 13 5.28 6.81 16.54
CA LYS A 13 4.89 7.41 15.24
C LYS A 13 5.77 6.93 14.08
N ALA A 14 7.08 6.81 14.28
CA ALA A 14 8.00 6.34 13.25
C ALA A 14 7.91 4.82 13.05
N PHE A 15 7.81 4.06 14.15
CA PHE A 15 7.64 2.60 14.08
C PHE A 15 6.38 2.20 13.30
N PHE A 16 5.22 2.74 13.68
CA PHE A 16 3.96 2.48 12.97
C PHE A 16 3.94 3.05 11.56
N GLY A 17 4.64 4.16 11.31
CA GLY A 17 4.78 4.72 9.96
C GLY A 17 5.52 3.77 9.03
N VAL A 18 6.65 3.21 9.48
CA VAL A 18 7.45 2.27 8.68
C VAL A 18 6.74 0.93 8.50
N THR A 19 6.24 0.34 9.59
CA THR A 19 5.55 -0.96 9.51
C THR A 19 4.24 -0.87 8.73
N GLY A 20 3.50 0.22 8.89
CA GLY A 20 2.29 0.50 8.12
C GLY A 20 2.58 0.71 6.63
N ALA A 21 3.64 1.43 6.29
CA ALA A 21 4.06 1.59 4.90
C ALA A 21 4.45 0.26 4.26
N LEU A 22 5.19 -0.59 4.99
CA LEU A 22 5.56 -1.93 4.53
C LEU A 22 4.32 -2.82 4.32
N LEU A 23 3.37 -2.81 5.27
CA LEU A 23 2.13 -3.55 5.17
C LEU A 23 1.29 -3.09 3.98
N TYR A 24 1.22 -1.76 3.77
CA TYR A 24 0.49 -1.18 2.65
C TYR A 24 1.11 -1.58 1.30
N TYR A 25 2.45 -1.55 1.21
CA TYR A 25 3.18 -2.03 0.05
C TYR A 25 2.89 -3.51 -0.24
N MET A 26 2.91 -4.36 0.78
CA MET A 26 2.55 -5.78 0.64
C MET A 26 1.12 -5.97 0.15
N ALA A 27 0.16 -5.24 0.72
CA ALA A 27 -1.23 -5.29 0.28
C ALA A 27 -1.38 -4.91 -1.20
N PHE A 28 -0.63 -3.91 -1.67
CA PHE A 28 -0.61 -3.49 -3.08
C PHE A 28 -0.10 -4.60 -4.00
N VAL A 29 1.02 -5.24 -3.65
CA VAL A 29 1.61 -6.33 -4.43
C VAL A 29 0.67 -7.54 -4.45
N PHE A 30 0.12 -7.93 -3.29
CA PHE A 30 -0.81 -9.06 -3.18
C PHE A 30 -2.13 -8.83 -3.91
N ALA A 31 -2.65 -7.60 -3.95
CA ALA A 31 -3.84 -7.29 -4.72
C ALA A 31 -3.62 -7.54 -6.22
N GLY A 32 -2.47 -7.12 -6.74
CA GLY A 32 -2.12 -7.35 -8.15
C GLY A 32 -1.92 -8.83 -8.49
N GLN A 33 -1.19 -9.56 -7.63
CA GLN A 33 -0.98 -10.99 -7.80
C GLN A 33 -2.29 -11.79 -7.66
N GLY A 34 -3.12 -11.46 -6.68
CA GLY A 34 -4.40 -12.13 -6.47
C GLY A 34 -5.38 -11.94 -7.63
N VAL A 35 -5.44 -10.73 -8.22
CA VAL A 35 -6.27 -10.51 -9.42
C VAL A 35 -5.77 -11.35 -10.59
N LYS A 36 -4.45 -11.45 -10.79
CA LYS A 36 -3.88 -12.32 -11.81
C LYS A 36 -4.25 -13.78 -11.56
N ASP A 37 -4.09 -14.28 -10.34
CA ASP A 37 -4.38 -15.69 -10.02
C ASP A 37 -5.88 -16.00 -10.28
N LEU A 38 -6.77 -15.04 -9.98
CA LEU A 38 -8.20 -15.16 -10.31
C LEU A 38 -8.48 -15.11 -11.83
N GLN A 39 -7.69 -14.36 -12.60
CA GLN A 39 -7.76 -14.35 -14.06
C GLN A 39 -7.26 -15.68 -14.65
N GLU A 40 -6.19 -16.25 -14.09
CA GLU A 40 -5.68 -17.58 -14.47
C GLU A 40 -6.68 -18.70 -14.12
N ALA A 41 -7.41 -18.55 -13.02
CA ALA A 41 -8.50 -19.45 -12.64
C ALA A 41 -9.79 -19.26 -13.49
N GLY A 42 -9.84 -18.26 -14.37
CA GLY A 42 -11.02 -17.95 -15.19
C GLY A 42 -12.20 -17.34 -14.43
N LEU A 43 -11.99 -16.93 -13.17
CA LEU A 43 -13.03 -16.32 -12.31
C LEU A 43 -13.21 -14.83 -12.56
N VAL A 44 -12.16 -14.16 -13.06
CA VAL A 44 -12.14 -12.72 -13.34
C VAL A 44 -11.80 -12.49 -14.81
N GLY A 45 -12.50 -11.55 -15.45
CA GLY A 45 -12.25 -11.20 -16.85
C GLY A 45 -10.80 -10.77 -17.09
N LEU A 46 -10.26 -11.19 -18.23
CA LEU A 46 -8.91 -10.87 -18.68
C LEU A 46 -9.02 -9.88 -19.84
N THR A 47 -8.88 -8.58 -19.52
CA THR A 47 -8.80 -7.52 -20.52
C THR A 47 -7.42 -6.90 -20.44
N VAL A 48 -6.54 -7.32 -21.34
CA VAL A 48 -5.15 -6.86 -21.40
C VAL A 48 -5.10 -5.51 -22.11
N LEU A 49 -4.37 -4.55 -21.53
CA LEU A 49 -3.99 -3.33 -22.24
C LEU A 49 -2.68 -3.58 -23.01
N GLU A 50 -2.74 -3.54 -24.33
CA GLU A 50 -1.55 -3.56 -25.17
C GLU A 50 -0.73 -2.27 -24.96
N GLY A 51 0.58 -2.41 -24.72
CA GLY A 51 1.51 -1.30 -24.55
C GLY A 51 1.78 -0.84 -23.11
N TRP A 52 1.17 -1.47 -22.09
CA TRP A 52 1.42 -1.10 -20.68
C TRP A 52 2.60 -1.87 -20.06
N PRO A 53 3.47 -1.24 -19.23
CA PRO A 53 4.60 -1.91 -18.61
C PRO A 53 4.15 -3.01 -17.64
N ARG A 54 4.81 -4.18 -17.76
CA ARG A 54 4.64 -5.30 -16.84
C ARG A 54 5.76 -5.30 -15.79
N TRP A 55 5.40 -5.31 -14.51
CA TRP A 55 6.36 -5.46 -13.41
C TRP A 55 5.86 -6.52 -12.42
N PRO A 56 6.16 -7.80 -12.69
CA PRO A 56 5.71 -8.92 -11.84
C PRO A 56 6.16 -8.80 -10.38
N GLN A 57 7.33 -8.23 -10.13
CA GLN A 57 7.87 -8.04 -8.78
C GLN A 57 7.04 -7.06 -7.92
N LEU A 58 6.34 -6.13 -8.57
CA LEU A 58 5.44 -5.18 -7.93
C LEU A 58 3.97 -5.62 -7.99
N GLY A 59 3.69 -6.79 -8.58
CA GLY A 59 2.33 -7.25 -8.88
C GLY A 59 1.61 -6.39 -9.92
N ILE A 60 2.34 -5.60 -10.73
CA ILE A 60 1.73 -4.74 -11.76
C ILE A 60 1.59 -5.56 -13.04
N TYR A 61 0.36 -5.91 -13.34
CA TYR A 61 -0.03 -6.61 -14.55
C TYR A 61 -0.78 -5.68 -15.50
N PRO A 62 -0.61 -5.84 -16.82
CA PRO A 62 -1.24 -4.99 -17.82
C PRO A 62 -2.72 -5.37 -18.03
N THR A 63 -3.50 -5.55 -16.95
CA THR A 63 -4.94 -5.83 -17.03
C THR A 63 -5.75 -4.71 -16.39
N VAL A 64 -6.90 -4.38 -17.00
CA VAL A 64 -7.78 -3.30 -16.52
C VAL A 64 -8.18 -3.55 -15.07
N GLN A 65 -8.48 -4.80 -14.72
CA GLN A 65 -8.96 -5.21 -13.40
C GLN A 65 -7.88 -4.99 -12.33
N SER A 66 -6.64 -5.42 -12.58
CA SER A 66 -5.55 -5.23 -11.62
C SER A 66 -5.19 -3.75 -11.48
N LEU A 67 -5.14 -3.01 -12.59
CA LEU A 67 -4.85 -1.58 -12.60
C LEU A 67 -5.94 -0.76 -11.92
N ALA A 68 -7.21 -1.11 -12.09
CA ALA A 68 -8.32 -0.46 -11.40
C ALA A 68 -8.23 -0.67 -9.89
N LEU A 69 -8.01 -1.93 -9.45
CA LEU A 69 -7.88 -2.24 -8.02
C LEU A 69 -6.67 -1.53 -7.39
N GLN A 70 -5.52 -1.57 -8.07
CA GLN A 70 -4.32 -0.85 -7.65
C GLN A 70 -4.52 0.67 -7.65
N GLY A 71 -5.26 1.20 -8.63
CA GLY A 71 -5.63 2.63 -8.69
C GLY A 71 -6.47 3.06 -7.49
N VAL A 72 -7.46 2.25 -7.10
CA VAL A 72 -8.26 2.49 -5.89
C VAL A 72 -7.36 2.52 -4.65
N LEU A 73 -6.43 1.58 -4.51
CA LEU A 73 -5.46 1.59 -3.43
C LEU A 73 -4.67 2.91 -3.43
N VAL A 74 -4.04 3.29 -4.54
CA VAL A 74 -3.27 4.55 -4.63
C VAL A 74 -4.11 5.76 -4.22
N VAL A 75 -5.37 5.85 -4.67
CA VAL A 75 -6.29 6.94 -4.26
C VAL A 75 -6.52 6.93 -2.75
N LEU A 76 -6.78 5.76 -2.15
CA LEU A 76 -6.94 5.62 -0.70
C LEU A 76 -5.68 6.01 0.07
N LEU A 77 -4.49 5.66 -0.44
CA LEU A 77 -3.21 6.08 0.16
C LEU A 77 -3.07 7.60 0.14
N VAL A 78 -3.28 8.23 -1.02
CA VAL A 78 -3.18 9.69 -1.16
C VAL A 78 -4.20 10.38 -0.26
N PHE A 79 -5.44 9.90 -0.24
CA PHE A 79 -6.49 10.41 0.63
C PHE A 79 -6.12 10.29 2.11
N GLY A 80 -5.68 9.11 2.54
CA GLY A 80 -5.25 8.86 3.92
C GLY A 80 -4.09 9.76 4.33
N LEU A 81 -3.10 9.94 3.46
CA LEU A 81 -1.98 10.85 3.70
C LEU A 81 -2.44 12.31 3.77
N ALA A 82 -3.25 12.77 2.83
CA ALA A 82 -3.79 14.14 2.79
C ALA A 82 -4.61 14.44 4.05
N TRP A 83 -5.51 13.54 4.43
CA TRP A 83 -6.31 13.64 5.65
C TRP A 83 -5.45 13.66 6.91
N SER A 84 -4.44 12.78 6.97
CA SER A 84 -3.49 12.75 8.10
C SER A 84 -2.71 14.04 8.23
N ARG A 85 -2.37 14.71 7.11
CA ARG A 85 -1.67 15.99 7.10
C ARG A 85 -2.60 17.14 7.51
N LEU A 86 -3.83 17.16 7.00
CA LEU A 86 -4.80 18.21 7.28
C LEU A 86 -5.25 18.20 8.75
N ARG A 87 -5.29 17.02 9.39
CA ARG A 87 -5.64 16.86 10.81
C ARG A 87 -4.46 16.98 11.78
N ARG A 88 -3.25 17.31 11.31
CA ARG A 88 -2.16 17.73 12.21
C ARG A 88 -2.47 19.14 12.69
N SER A 89 -3.41 19.28 13.62
CA SER A 89 -3.65 20.53 14.34
C SER A 89 -2.34 20.96 15.00
N PRO A 90 -1.91 22.24 14.84
CA PRO A 90 -0.70 22.73 15.50
C PRO A 90 -0.82 22.49 17.01
N PRO A 91 0.27 22.07 17.69
CA PRO A 91 0.28 22.01 19.14
C PRO A 91 -0.08 23.41 19.64
N ARG A 92 -1.19 23.55 20.35
CA ARG A 92 -1.48 24.77 21.10
C ARG A 92 -0.36 24.91 22.13
N ALA A 93 0.52 25.88 21.88
CA ALA A 93 1.48 26.40 22.84
C ALA A 93 0.75 27.00 24.04
#